data_AF-A0A1V5BKM0-F1
#
_entry.id   AF-A0A1V5BKM0-F1
#
_cell.length_a   1.000
_cell.length_b   1.000
_cell.length_c   1.000
_cell.angle_alpha   90.00
_cell.angle_beta   90.00
_cell.angle_gamma   90.00
#
_symmetry.space_group_name_H-M   'P 1'
#
loop_
_entity.id
_entity.type
_entity.pdbx_description
1 polymer ?
#
loop_
_entity_poly.entity_id
_entity_poly.type
_entity_poly.pdbx_seq_one_letter_code
_entity_poly.pdbx_strand_id
1 'polypeptide(L)'
;MREEYQKLYAPLLLLWKGIGHFIARNPQYTILFGPVTISDTYSELSKQLMVSYLTINHYAPDLARFIRPRNPIRRQSLKRVGLRSAAGLPADIDHLSSLVADIEADRKGIPVLLRQYVKLGGRIMGFNIDPSFRNGLDGLILVDLLKCDRRVLDRYMGKQGCTDFFRFHEERLQRRMAS
;
A
#
# COMPACT_ATOMS: atom_id res chain seq x y z
N MET A 1 13.77 3.39 19.57
CA MET A 1 13.97 4.30 18.42
C MET A 1 13.72 5.72 18.91
N ARG A 2 14.59 6.68 18.58
CA ARG A 2 14.44 8.09 19.01
C ARG A 2 13.25 8.75 18.29
N GLU A 3 12.39 9.44 19.04
CA GLU A 3 11.19 10.14 18.52
C GLU A 3 11.50 11.19 17.45
N GLU A 4 12.71 11.75 17.48
CA GLU A 4 13.21 12.80 16.57
C GLU A 4 13.18 12.41 15.08
N TYR A 5 13.24 11.12 14.76
CA TYR A 5 13.22 10.64 13.36
C TYR A 5 11.84 10.28 12.82
N GLN A 6 10.82 10.14 13.69
CA GLN A 6 9.51 9.67 13.26
C GLN A 6 8.74 10.67 12.39
N LYS A 7 9.07 11.96 12.50
CA LYS A 7 8.44 13.04 11.71
C LYS A 7 9.26 13.48 10.49
N LEU A 8 10.46 12.93 10.31
CA LEU A 8 11.29 13.28 9.16
C LEU A 8 10.83 12.48 7.96
N TYR A 9 10.36 13.17 6.93
CA TYR A 9 10.02 12.58 5.63
C TYR A 9 11.26 12.02 4.91
N ALA A 10 12.45 12.52 5.26
CA ALA A 10 13.71 12.23 4.58
C ALA A 10 14.17 10.75 4.69
N PRO A 11 14.20 10.09 5.86
CA PRO A 11 14.62 8.69 5.95
C PRO A 11 13.73 7.74 5.14
N LEU A 12 12.41 7.91 5.19
CA LEU A 12 11.50 7.07 4.43
C LEU A 12 11.64 7.31 2.92
N LEU A 13 11.76 8.57 2.50
CA LEU A 13 12.04 8.90 1.10
C LEU A 13 13.36 8.28 0.62
N LEU A 14 14.42 8.33 1.44
CA LEU A 14 15.71 7.73 1.11
C LEU A 14 15.64 6.20 1.01
N LEU A 15 14.87 5.54 1.89
CA LEU A 15 14.60 4.11 1.79
C LEU A 15 13.97 3.76 0.44
N TRP A 16 12.91 4.49 0.05
CA TRP A 16 12.25 4.28 -1.24
C TRP A 16 13.15 4.58 -2.43
N LYS A 17 14.01 5.61 -2.34
CA LYS A 17 15.03 5.88 -3.37
C LYS A 17 16.07 4.76 -3.45
N GLY A 18 16.48 4.19 -2.32
CA GLY A 18 17.38 3.05 -2.26
C GLY A 18 16.77 1.82 -2.94
N ILE A 19 15.52 1.48 -2.61
CA ILE A 19 14.77 0.39 -3.25
C ILE A 19 14.63 0.67 -4.76
N GLY A 20 14.24 1.89 -5.14
CA GLY A 20 14.11 2.28 -6.54
C GLY A 20 15.41 2.15 -7.33
N HIS A 21 16.53 2.63 -6.79
CA HIS A 21 17.85 2.48 -7.43
C HIS A 21 18.29 1.02 -7.52
N PHE A 22 18.00 0.21 -6.50
CA PHE A 22 18.27 -1.22 -6.53
C PHE A 22 17.51 -1.89 -7.68
N ILE A 23 16.22 -1.60 -7.83
CA ILE A 23 15.38 -2.16 -8.91
C ILE A 23 15.83 -1.65 -10.28
N ALA A 24 16.18 -0.37 -10.41
CA ALA A 24 16.68 0.18 -11.68
C ALA A 24 17.95 -0.55 -12.16
N ARG A 25 18.81 -0.99 -11.23
CA ARG A 25 20.00 -1.81 -11.53
C ARG A 25 19.69 -3.30 -11.72
N ASN A 26 18.51 -3.75 -11.30
CA ASN A 26 18.07 -5.13 -11.33
C ASN A 26 16.63 -5.21 -11.89
N PRO A 27 16.43 -4.84 -13.17
CA PRO A 27 15.09 -4.60 -13.72
C PRO A 27 14.24 -5.88 -13.79
N GLN A 28 14.81 -7.07 -13.60
CA GLN A 28 14.03 -8.30 -13.48
C GLN A 28 13.01 -8.30 -12.32
N TYR A 29 13.21 -7.46 -11.30
CA TYR A 29 12.32 -7.36 -10.14
C TYR A 29 11.19 -6.36 -10.40
N THR A 30 9.99 -6.86 -10.67
CA THR A 30 8.81 -6.02 -10.98
C THR A 30 7.76 -5.99 -9.89
N ILE A 31 7.80 -6.93 -8.95
CA ILE A 31 6.80 -7.10 -7.90
C ILE A 31 7.39 -6.79 -6.54
N LEU A 32 6.74 -5.88 -5.81
CA LEU A 32 7.00 -5.65 -4.39
C LEU A 32 5.79 -6.14 -3.60
N PHE A 33 5.99 -6.90 -2.54
CA PHE A 33 4.88 -7.33 -1.68
C PHE A 33 5.32 -7.42 -0.23
N GLY A 34 4.37 -7.23 0.68
CA GLY A 34 4.62 -7.33 2.11
C GLY A 34 3.43 -6.87 2.95
N PRO A 35 3.40 -7.27 4.24
CA PRO A 35 2.42 -6.75 5.17
C PRO A 35 2.70 -5.28 5.48
N VAL A 36 1.64 -4.50 5.54
CA VAL A 36 1.65 -3.14 6.09
C VAL A 36 0.78 -3.15 7.32
N THR A 37 1.39 -2.91 8.48
CA THR A 37 0.71 -2.92 9.76
C THR A 37 0.16 -1.55 10.09
N ILE A 38 -1.14 -1.49 10.36
CA ILE A 38 -1.86 -0.38 10.95
C ILE A 38 -1.81 -0.57 12.46
N SER A 39 -1.23 0.41 13.16
CA SER A 39 -1.03 0.39 14.61
C SER A 39 -2.35 0.18 15.38
N ASP A 40 -2.27 -0.48 16.54
CA ASP A 40 -3.41 -0.64 17.45
C ASP A 40 -3.94 0.69 18.01
N THR A 41 -3.08 1.72 18.02
CA THR A 41 -3.35 3.09 18.49
C THR A 41 -4.38 3.86 17.66
N TYR A 42 -4.79 3.34 16.50
CA TYR A 42 -5.91 3.89 15.76
C TYR A 42 -7.23 3.47 16.43
N SER A 43 -8.21 4.35 16.44
CA SER A 43 -9.55 3.98 16.88
C SER A 43 -10.14 2.87 16.01
N GLU A 44 -11.06 2.08 16.57
CA GLU A 44 -11.74 1.01 15.81
C GLU A 44 -12.51 1.57 14.61
N LEU A 45 -13.07 2.79 14.73
CA LEU A 45 -13.75 3.47 13.62
C LEU A 45 -12.76 3.79 12.48
N SER A 46 -11.59 4.34 12.79
CA SER A 46 -10.56 4.63 11.79
C SER A 46 -10.03 3.36 11.12
N LYS A 47 -9.77 2.29 11.89
CA LYS A 47 -9.37 0.99 11.33
C LYS A 47 -10.43 0.46 10.37
N GLN A 48 -11.70 0.51 10.77
CA GLN A 48 -12.81 0.06 9.94
C GLN A 48 -12.97 0.89 8.65
N LEU A 49 -12.81 2.21 8.74
CA LEU A 49 -12.86 3.10 7.57
C LEU A 49 -11.72 2.79 6.59
N MET A 50 -10.49 2.62 7.09
CA MET A 50 -9.33 2.24 6.28
C MET A 50 -9.53 0.88 5.59
N VAL A 51 -9.97 -0.14 6.33
CA VAL A 51 -10.22 -1.47 5.76
C VAL A 51 -11.31 -1.41 4.69
N SER A 52 -12.39 -0.67 4.94
CA SER A 52 -13.51 -0.56 3.99
C SER A 52 -13.07 0.11 2.70
N TYR A 53 -12.37 1.24 2.78
CA TYR A 53 -11.82 1.93 1.61
C TYR A 53 -10.88 1.03 0.80
N LEU A 54 -9.95 0.36 1.48
CA LEU A 54 -8.98 -0.53 0.84
C LEU A 54 -9.64 -1.75 0.19
N THR A 55 -10.67 -2.31 0.84
CA THR A 55 -11.42 -3.46 0.30
C THR A 55 -12.19 -3.08 -0.96
N ILE A 56 -12.78 -1.88 -0.99
CA ILE A 56 -13.61 -1.44 -2.12
C ILE A 56 -12.74 -0.99 -3.30
N ASN A 57 -11.68 -0.22 -3.05
CA ASN A 57 -10.91 0.45 -4.10
C ASN A 57 -9.65 -0.31 -4.54
N HIS A 58 -9.09 -1.16 -3.68
CA HIS A 58 -7.75 -1.74 -3.90
C HIS A 58 -7.69 -3.27 -3.76
N TYR A 59 -8.79 -3.95 -3.45
CA TYR A 59 -8.79 -5.40 -3.29
C TYR A 59 -8.54 -6.13 -4.61
N ALA A 60 -7.75 -7.20 -4.55
CA ALA A 60 -7.40 -8.03 -5.71
C ALA A 60 -7.91 -9.46 -5.54
N PRO A 61 -9.16 -9.77 -5.95
CA PRO A 61 -9.72 -11.13 -5.82
C PRO A 61 -8.92 -12.20 -6.59
N ASP A 62 -8.29 -11.83 -7.69
CA ASP A 62 -7.39 -12.66 -8.49
C ASP A 62 -6.14 -13.09 -7.71
N LEU A 63 -5.61 -12.23 -6.84
CA LEU A 63 -4.43 -12.52 -6.02
C LEU A 63 -4.80 -13.10 -4.65
N ALA A 64 -5.90 -12.63 -4.07
CA ALA A 64 -6.37 -13.03 -2.74
C ALA A 64 -6.63 -14.54 -2.63
N ARG A 65 -7.01 -15.20 -3.73
CA ARG A 65 -7.25 -16.65 -3.77
C ARG A 65 -6.01 -17.49 -3.45
N PHE A 66 -4.81 -16.92 -3.60
CA PHE A 66 -3.54 -17.61 -3.36
C PHE A 66 -3.03 -17.46 -1.93
N ILE A 67 -3.74 -16.73 -1.07
CA ILE A 67 -3.33 -16.49 0.31
C ILE A 67 -4.39 -16.97 1.30
N ARG A 68 -3.93 -17.39 2.49
CA ARG A 68 -4.79 -17.68 3.63
C ARG A 68 -4.27 -16.91 4.85
N PRO A 69 -5.05 -15.97 5.43
CA PRO A 69 -4.62 -15.25 6.62
C PRO A 69 -4.50 -16.21 7.81
N ARG A 70 -3.45 -16.02 8.63
CA ARG A 70 -3.22 -16.85 9.82
C ARG A 70 -4.22 -16.52 10.94
N ASN A 71 -4.51 -15.23 11.12
CA ASN A 71 -5.44 -14.66 12.09
C ASN A 71 -6.41 -13.71 11.37
N PRO A 72 -7.51 -14.21 10.78
CA PRO A 72 -8.44 -13.37 10.03
C PRO A 72 -9.16 -12.36 10.93
N ILE A 73 -9.45 -11.18 10.38
CA ILE A 73 -10.35 -10.23 11.04
C ILE A 73 -11.73 -10.89 11.23
N ARG A 74 -12.32 -10.76 12.43
CA ARG A 74 -13.68 -11.25 12.70
C ARG A 74 -14.68 -10.56 11.77
N ARG A 75 -15.40 -11.31 10.93
CA ARG A 75 -16.36 -10.79 9.93
C ARG A 75 -17.42 -9.81 10.47
N GLN A 76 -17.72 -9.83 11.77
CA GLN A 76 -18.67 -8.92 12.42
C GLN A 76 -18.17 -7.46 12.46
N SER A 77 -16.86 -7.20 12.50
CA SER A 77 -16.33 -5.82 12.45
C SER A 77 -16.44 -5.21 11.05
N LEU A 78 -16.40 -6.04 9.99
CA LEU A 78 -16.61 -5.61 8.61
C LEU A 78 -18.09 -5.30 8.30
N LYS A 79 -19.04 -5.93 9.00
CA LYS A 79 -20.49 -5.72 8.81
C LYS A 79 -21.04 -4.45 9.47
N ARG A 80 -20.37 -3.90 10.50
CA ARG A 80 -20.82 -2.68 11.20
C ARG A 80 -20.61 -1.41 10.38
N VAL A 81 -19.66 -1.41 9.47
CA VAL A 81 -19.60 -0.40 8.42
C VAL A 81 -20.66 -0.79 7.40
N GLY A 82 -21.83 -0.18 7.52
CA GLY A 82 -22.84 -0.31 6.50
C GLY A 82 -22.20 -0.04 5.14
N LEU A 83 -22.23 -1.03 4.26
CA LEU A 83 -22.16 -0.90 2.80
C LEU A 83 -23.33 -0.02 2.27
N ARG A 84 -23.74 1.02 3.01
CA ARG A 84 -24.84 1.90 2.69
C ARG A 84 -24.25 3.10 1.98
N SER A 85 -24.24 2.95 0.67
CA SER A 85 -23.93 3.94 -0.37
C SER A 85 -22.44 4.18 -0.66
N ALA A 86 -22.07 3.95 -1.92
CA ALA A 86 -20.85 4.48 -2.53
C ALA A 86 -20.74 6.02 -2.43
N ALA A 87 -21.83 6.71 -2.06
CA ALA A 87 -21.91 8.15 -1.91
C ALA A 87 -21.22 8.71 -0.65
N GLY A 88 -20.85 7.87 0.32
CA GLY A 88 -20.17 8.29 1.55
C GLY A 88 -18.69 7.86 1.66
N LEU A 89 -18.13 7.24 0.62
CA LEU A 89 -16.75 6.80 0.64
C LEU A 89 -15.79 7.96 0.28
N PRO A 90 -14.60 8.01 0.90
CA PRO A 90 -13.60 8.98 0.50
C PRO A 90 -13.27 8.80 -0.99
N ALA A 91 -13.21 9.92 -1.72
CA ALA A 91 -12.97 9.94 -3.16
C ALA A 91 -11.56 9.45 -3.52
N ASP A 92 -10.58 9.73 -2.66
CA ASP A 92 -9.20 9.31 -2.82
C ASP A 92 -8.53 9.06 -1.46
N ILE A 93 -7.27 8.62 -1.51
CA ILE A 93 -6.48 8.27 -0.33
C ILE A 93 -6.18 9.49 0.55
N ASP A 94 -6.16 10.70 -0.02
CA ASP A 94 -5.89 11.93 0.70
C ASP A 94 -7.15 12.39 1.44
N HIS A 95 -8.34 12.27 0.84
CA HIS A 95 -9.64 12.44 1.52
C HIS A 95 -9.83 11.41 2.64
N LEU A 96 -9.49 10.12 2.41
CA LEU A 96 -9.51 9.11 3.48
C LEU A 96 -8.66 9.56 4.67
N SER A 97 -7.47 10.09 4.39
CA SER A 97 -6.60 10.57 5.44
C SER A 97 -7.17 11.73 6.24
N SER A 98 -7.85 12.67 5.58
CA SER A 98 -8.47 13.80 6.27
C SER A 98 -9.58 13.30 7.21
N LEU A 99 -10.43 12.38 6.72
CA LEU A 99 -11.48 11.78 7.55
C LEU A 99 -10.91 11.02 8.77
N VAL A 100 -9.81 10.28 8.58
CA VAL A 100 -9.12 9.61 9.71
C VAL A 100 -8.56 10.65 10.68
N ALA A 101 -7.97 11.74 10.19
CA ALA A 101 -7.46 12.81 11.05
C ALA A 101 -8.56 13.53 11.84
N ASP A 102 -9.79 13.58 11.32
CA ASP A 102 -10.93 14.15 12.05
C ASP A 102 -11.46 13.22 13.16
N ILE A 103 -11.26 11.90 13.02
CA ILE A 103 -11.66 10.89 14.01
C ILE A 103 -10.63 10.75 15.13
N GLU A 104 -9.33 10.81 14.80
CA GLU A 104 -8.25 10.55 15.75
C GLU A 104 -7.95 11.75 16.64
N ALA A 105 -7.84 11.52 17.96
CA ALA A 105 -7.60 12.57 18.94
C ALA A 105 -6.28 13.33 18.74
N ASP A 106 -5.26 12.66 18.18
CA ASP A 106 -3.95 13.23 17.83
C ASP A 106 -3.92 13.86 16.43
N ARG A 107 -5.07 13.88 15.73
CA ARG A 107 -5.26 14.35 14.35
C ARG A 107 -4.34 13.68 13.33
N LYS A 108 -3.84 12.47 13.62
CA LYS A 108 -3.03 11.72 12.66
C LYS A 108 -3.90 11.20 11.51
N GLY A 109 -3.39 11.29 10.30
CA GLY A 109 -3.99 10.65 9.13
C GLY A 109 -3.70 9.15 9.07
N ILE A 110 -3.95 8.55 7.90
CA ILE A 110 -3.56 7.17 7.63
C ILE A 110 -2.04 6.96 7.75
N PRO A 111 -1.57 5.73 8.03
CA PRO A 111 -0.14 5.42 8.05
C PRO A 111 0.55 5.81 6.74
N VAL A 112 1.70 6.49 6.84
CA VAL A 112 2.45 7.01 5.68
C VAL A 112 2.81 5.90 4.69
N LEU A 113 3.21 4.73 5.20
CA LEU A 113 3.50 3.56 4.37
C LEU A 113 2.28 3.11 3.58
N LEU A 114 1.11 2.99 4.23
CA LEU A 114 -0.12 2.60 3.55
C LEU A 114 -0.48 3.57 2.43
N ARG A 115 -0.41 4.88 2.70
CA ARG A 115 -0.62 5.91 1.67
C ARG A 115 0.34 5.73 0.50
N GLN A 116 1.61 5.49 0.79
CA GLN A 116 2.65 5.35 -0.22
C GLN A 116 2.41 4.14 -1.13
N TYR A 117 2.05 2.99 -0.54
CA TYR A 117 1.70 1.80 -1.31
C TYR A 117 0.48 2.02 -2.20
N VAL A 118 -0.57 2.67 -1.69
CA VAL A 118 -1.75 3.01 -2.50
C VAL A 118 -1.37 3.93 -3.67
N LYS A 119 -0.52 4.95 -3.43
CA LYS A 119 -0.03 5.85 -4.50
C LYS A 119 0.85 5.14 -5.54
N LEU A 120 1.45 4.01 -5.20
CA LEU A 120 2.19 3.13 -6.11
C LEU A 120 1.29 2.15 -6.88
N GLY A 121 -0.03 2.22 -6.73
CA GLY A 121 -0.96 1.25 -7.31
C GLY A 121 -1.03 -0.07 -6.53
N GLY A 122 -0.70 -0.04 -5.24
CA GLY A 122 -0.75 -1.19 -4.36
C GLY A 122 -2.13 -1.83 -4.30
N ARG A 123 -2.14 -3.16 -4.42
CA ARG A 123 -3.33 -4.00 -4.40
C ARG A 123 -3.35 -4.83 -3.12
N ILE A 124 -4.50 -4.88 -2.46
CA ILE A 124 -4.70 -5.60 -1.21
C ILE A 124 -5.08 -7.04 -1.51
N MET A 125 -4.31 -7.98 -0.96
CA MET A 125 -4.58 -9.42 -1.08
C MET A 125 -5.39 -9.95 0.10
N GLY A 126 -5.27 -9.34 1.28
CA GLY A 126 -6.06 -9.71 2.44
C GLY A 126 -5.62 -8.99 3.70
N PHE A 127 -6.36 -9.22 4.79
CA PHE A 127 -6.09 -8.63 6.09
C PHE A 127 -5.90 -9.67 7.18
N ASN A 128 -5.07 -9.33 8.17
CA ASN A 128 -4.70 -10.20 9.27
C ASN A 128 -4.56 -9.38 10.57
N ILE A 129 -4.79 -9.99 11.72
CA ILE A 129 -4.42 -9.41 13.02
C ILE A 129 -3.09 -10.01 13.45
N ASP A 130 -2.11 -9.18 13.79
CA ASP A 130 -0.81 -9.63 14.29
C ASP A 130 -0.71 -9.48 15.82
N PRO A 131 -0.81 -10.58 16.59
CA PRO A 131 -0.61 -10.55 18.04
C PRO A 131 0.78 -10.06 18.45
N SER A 132 1.79 -10.29 17.61
CA SER A 132 3.19 -9.90 17.85
C SER A 132 3.36 -8.38 17.81
N PHE A 133 2.42 -7.67 17.17
CA PHE A 133 2.42 -6.21 17.04
C PHE A 133 1.25 -5.58 17.79
N ARG A 134 1.02 -5.99 19.04
CA ARG A 134 -0.08 -5.53 19.90
C ARG A 134 -1.47 -5.65 19.24
N ASN A 135 -1.71 -6.74 18.52
CA ASN A 135 -2.94 -6.93 17.72
C ASN A 135 -3.13 -5.86 16.63
N GLY A 136 -2.02 -5.39 16.06
CA GLY A 136 -2.02 -4.52 14.89
C GLY A 136 -2.74 -5.17 13.70
N LEU A 137 -3.33 -4.33 12.87
CA LEU A 137 -4.05 -4.78 11.69
C LEU A 137 -3.12 -4.75 10.47
N ASP A 138 -2.79 -5.93 9.94
CA ASP A 138 -1.99 -6.04 8.72
C ASP A 138 -2.88 -6.04 7.49
N GLY A 139 -2.48 -5.26 6.49
CA GLY A 139 -2.91 -5.43 5.09
C GLY A 139 -1.75 -5.99 4.27
N LEU A 140 -1.92 -7.18 3.68
CA LEU A 140 -0.94 -7.71 2.74
C LEU A 140 -1.12 -7.02 1.38
N ILE A 141 -0.11 -6.26 0.96
CA ILE A 141 -0.12 -5.47 -0.26
C ILE A 141 0.84 -6.06 -1.29
N LEU A 142 0.45 -5.96 -2.56
CA LEU A 142 1.29 -6.22 -3.72
C LEU A 142 1.29 -5.01 -4.66
N VAL A 143 2.47 -4.58 -5.10
CA VAL A 143 2.69 -3.55 -6.10
C VAL A 143 3.32 -4.19 -7.33
N ASP A 144 2.70 -3.96 -8.49
CA ASP A 144 3.28 -4.29 -9.79
C ASP A 144 3.85 -3.01 -10.40
N LEU A 145 5.18 -2.92 -10.43
CA LEU A 145 5.89 -1.72 -10.89
C LEU A 145 5.65 -1.45 -12.38
N LEU A 146 5.30 -2.47 -13.17
CA LEU A 146 4.96 -2.26 -14.60
C LEU A 146 3.61 -1.55 -14.78
N LYS A 147 2.76 -1.55 -13.74
CA LYS A 147 1.44 -0.89 -13.72
C LYS A 147 1.43 0.41 -12.92
N CYS A 148 2.56 0.78 -12.31
CA CYS A 148 2.68 2.01 -11.54
C CYS A 148 2.80 3.22 -12.47
N ASP A 149 2.29 4.38 -12.02
CA ASP A 149 2.52 5.64 -12.73
C ASP A 149 4.02 5.93 -12.83
N ARG A 150 4.48 6.18 -14.06
CA ARG A 150 5.89 6.43 -14.39
C ARG A 150 6.46 7.65 -13.65
N ARG A 151 5.67 8.70 -13.44
CA ARG A 151 6.08 9.90 -12.69
C ARG A 151 6.36 9.59 -11.22
N VAL A 152 5.63 8.62 -10.66
CA VAL A 152 5.86 8.16 -9.28
C VAL A 152 7.15 7.34 -9.24
N LEU A 153 7.38 6.45 -10.20
CA LEU A 153 8.62 5.66 -10.27
C LEU A 153 9.87 6.52 -10.52
N ASP A 154 9.78 7.56 -11.37
CA ASP A 154 10.87 8.49 -11.64
C ASP A 154 11.43 9.11 -10.36
N ARG A 155 10.57 9.37 -9.36
CA ARG A 155 10.96 9.94 -8.07
C ARG A 155 11.86 9.01 -7.25
N TYR A 156 11.73 7.69 -7.44
CA TYR A 156 12.45 6.66 -6.68
C TYR A 156 13.63 6.06 -7.47
N MET A 157 13.43 5.74 -8.75
CA MET A 157 14.44 5.16 -9.63
C MET A 157 15.35 6.21 -10.27
N GLY A 158 14.93 7.47 -10.31
CA GLY A 158 15.51 8.49 -11.18
C GLY A 158 14.99 8.36 -12.62
N LYS A 159 14.95 9.47 -13.36
CA LYS A 159 14.40 9.52 -14.73
C LYS A 159 15.08 8.51 -15.68
N GLN A 160 16.41 8.41 -15.61
CA GLN A 160 17.16 7.48 -16.44
C GLN A 160 16.89 6.03 -16.03
N GLY A 161 16.99 5.71 -14.74
CA GLY A 161 16.74 4.35 -14.24
C GLY A 161 15.33 3.86 -14.54
N CYS A 162 14.33 4.73 -14.44
CA CYS A 162 12.95 4.41 -14.82
C CYS A 162 12.81 4.15 -16.34
N THR A 163 13.47 4.96 -17.17
CA THR A 163 13.48 4.76 -18.63
C THR A 163 14.15 3.45 -19.02
N ASP A 164 15.29 3.14 -18.41
CA ASP A 164 16.02 1.90 -18.65
C ASP A 164 15.22 0.68 -18.19
N PHE A 165 14.53 0.78 -17.04
CA PHE A 165 13.64 -0.25 -16.52
C PHE A 165 12.51 -0.60 -17.51
N PHE A 166 11.76 0.39 -18.01
CA PHE A 166 10.68 0.11 -18.96
C PHE A 166 11.20 -0.42 -20.30
N ARG A 167 12.31 0.12 -20.83
CA ARG A 167 12.94 -0.37 -22.05
C ARG A 167 13.33 -1.84 -21.94
N PHE A 168 13.93 -2.25 -20.83
CA PHE A 168 14.28 -3.66 -20.58
C PHE A 168 13.07 -4.60 -20.70
N HIS A 169 11.91 -4.18 -20.19
CA HIS A 169 10.68 -4.98 -20.25
C HIS A 169 10.01 -4.96 -21.63
N GLU A 170 10.06 -3.84 -22.34
CA GLU A 170 9.58 -3.75 -23.73
C GLU A 170 10.37 -4.69 -24.66
N GLU A 171 11.71 -4.66 -24.59
CA GLU A 171 12.57 -5.55 -25.37
C GLU A 171 12.30 -7.04 -25.05
N ARG A 172 12.08 -7.35 -23.78
CA ARG A 172 11.79 -8.72 -23.34
C ARG A 172 10.42 -9.20 -23.81
N LEU A 173 9.42 -8.32 -23.86
CA LEU A 173 8.10 -8.63 -24.43
C LEU A 173 8.21 -8.90 -25.93
N GLN A 174 8.93 -8.05 -26.68
CA GLN A 174 9.14 -8.24 -28.11
C GLN A 174 9.83 -9.57 -28.43
N ARG A 175 10.87 -9.94 -27.68
CA ARG A 175 11.56 -11.25 -27.83
C ARG A 175 10.64 -12.44 -27.57
N ARG A 176 9.68 -12.32 -26.64
CA ARG A 176 8.71 -13.38 -26.36
C ARG A 176 7.64 -13.53 -27.44
N MET A 177 7.31 -12.46 -28.15
CA MET A 177 6.33 -12.50 -29.24
C MET A 177 6.93 -12.97 -30.57
N ALA A 178 8.26 -12.87 -30.71
CA ALA A 178 9.00 -13.34 -31.88
C ALA A 178 9.42 -14.83 -31.80
N SER A 179 9.05 -15.54 -30.73
CA SER A 179 9.32 -16.97 -30.49
C SER A 179 8.00 -17.74 -30.41
#